data_AF-A0A1A8N3D6-F1
#
_entry.id   AF-A0A1A8N3D6-F1
#
_cell.length_a   1.000
_cell.length_b   1.000
_cell.length_c   1.000
_cell.angle_alpha   90.00
_cell.angle_beta   90.00
_cell.angle_gamma   90.00
#
_symmetry.space_group_name_H-M   'P 1'
#
loop_
_entity.id
_entity.type
_entity.pdbx_description
1 polymer ?
#
loop_
_entity_poly.entity_id
_entity_poly.type
_entity_poly.pdbx_seq_one_letter_code
_entity_poly.pdbx_strand_id
1 'polypeptide(L)'
;KKTDLFQLQKTLLESRRSRKKSPFEALRNKALDFIDTLVKSHLSPPESQPLYEVCYYSSSAAVRRHLNATPRTSIQAALSSPYHYLQNESLKSDDGTVSNSAPDICIAYKLHLECGRLINLYDWLEAYSTVISAAEGTDPDSDGFGKVDEVKHARFIRAVA
;
A
#
# COMPACT_ATOMS: atom_id res chain seq x y z
N LYS A 1 -64.55 -26.95 5.81
CA LYS A 1 -63.13 -27.11 5.40
C LYS A 1 -62.39 -25.83 5.81
N LYS A 2 -61.48 -25.89 6.78
CA LYS A 2 -60.68 -24.73 7.21
C LYS A 2 -59.68 -24.41 6.10
N THR A 3 -59.69 -23.19 5.59
CA THR A 3 -58.68 -22.68 4.67
C THR A 3 -57.33 -22.63 5.38
N ASP A 4 -56.31 -23.24 4.77
CA ASP A 4 -54.95 -23.27 5.30
C ASP A 4 -54.34 -21.86 5.29
N LEU A 5 -53.76 -21.43 6.41
CA LEU A 5 -53.22 -20.08 6.60
C LEU A 5 -52.23 -19.71 5.49
N PHE A 6 -51.42 -20.69 5.07
CA PHE A 6 -50.45 -20.54 4.02
C PHE A 6 -51.09 -20.25 2.64
N GLN A 7 -52.20 -20.92 2.33
CA GLN A 7 -52.95 -20.67 1.09
C GLN A 7 -53.59 -19.27 1.10
N LEU A 8 -54.08 -18.82 2.26
CA LEU A 8 -54.62 -17.47 2.39
C LEU A 8 -53.54 -16.41 2.21
N GLN A 9 -52.36 -16.61 2.81
CA GLN A 9 -51.23 -15.69 2.70
C GLN A 9 -50.70 -15.61 1.26
N LYS A 10 -50.60 -16.74 0.57
CA LYS A 10 -50.21 -16.80 -0.85
C LYS A 10 -51.22 -16.05 -1.73
N THR A 11 -52.51 -16.28 -1.53
CA THR A 11 -53.59 -15.61 -2.28
C THR A 11 -53.62 -14.11 -2.00
N LEU A 12 -53.37 -13.68 -0.76
CA LEU A 12 -53.28 -12.25 -0.41
C LEU A 12 -52.04 -11.57 -1.02
N LEU A 13 -50.90 -12.26 -1.10
CA LEU A 13 -49.72 -11.75 -1.80
C LEU A 13 -49.94 -11.62 -3.31
N GLU A 14 -50.58 -12.62 -3.92
CA GLU A 14 -50.89 -12.63 -5.36
C GLU A 14 -51.95 -11.57 -5.71
N SER A 15 -52.98 -11.39 -4.87
CA SER A 15 -53.99 -10.34 -5.04
C SER A 15 -53.42 -8.93 -4.86
N ARG A 16 -52.44 -8.75 -3.97
CA ARG A 16 -51.73 -7.48 -3.80
C ARG A 16 -50.87 -7.14 -5.03
N ARG A 17 -50.34 -8.16 -5.73
CA ARG A 17 -49.64 -8.01 -7.01
C ARG A 17 -50.59 -7.78 -8.20
N SER A 18 -51.83 -8.29 -8.13
CA SER A 18 -52.85 -8.10 -9.17
C SER A 18 -53.76 -6.90 -8.97
N ARG A 19 -53.61 -6.15 -7.86
CA ARG A 19 -54.30 -4.86 -7.68
C ARG A 19 -54.01 -3.97 -8.88
N LYS A 20 -55.09 -3.54 -9.56
CA LYS A 20 -55.01 -2.55 -10.64
C LYS A 20 -54.31 -1.32 -10.07
N LYS A 21 -53.17 -0.96 -10.66
CA LYS A 21 -52.39 0.20 -10.25
C LYS A 21 -53.31 1.42 -10.21
N SER A 22 -53.29 2.15 -9.10
CA SER A 22 -54.01 3.43 -9.02
C SER A 22 -53.55 4.34 -10.17
N PRO A 23 -54.39 5.22 -10.73
CA PRO A 23 -53.96 6.23 -11.70
C PRO A 23 -52.71 7.00 -11.25
N PHE A 24 -52.60 7.26 -9.94
CA PHE A 24 -51.41 7.84 -9.31
C PHE A 24 -50.17 6.93 -9.41
N GLU A 25 -50.30 5.63 -9.15
CA GLU A 25 -49.18 4.69 -9.26
C GLU A 25 -48.74 4.48 -10.71
N ALA A 26 -49.66 4.54 -11.67
CA ALA A 26 -49.35 4.50 -13.09
C ALA A 26 -48.57 5.75 -13.52
N LEU A 27 -49.02 6.94 -13.10
CA LEU A 27 -48.30 8.20 -13.35
C LEU A 27 -46.93 8.22 -12.66
N ARG A 28 -46.84 7.76 -11.41
CA ARG A 28 -45.56 7.61 -10.69
C ARG A 28 -44.60 6.72 -11.46
N ASN A 29 -45.04 5.56 -11.93
CA ASN A 29 -44.17 4.66 -12.69
C ASN A 29 -43.72 5.30 -14.01
N LYS A 30 -44.59 6.03 -14.71
CA LYS A 30 -44.20 6.79 -15.92
C LYS A 30 -43.17 7.86 -15.63
N ALA A 31 -43.32 8.59 -14.52
CA ALA A 31 -42.35 9.59 -14.10
C ALA A 31 -41.00 8.95 -13.73
N LEU A 32 -41.01 7.81 -13.04
CA LEU A 32 -39.79 7.06 -12.71
C LEU A 32 -39.11 6.53 -13.98
N ASP A 33 -39.86 5.98 -14.93
CA ASP A 33 -39.32 5.46 -16.19
C ASP A 33 -38.72 6.59 -17.05
N PHE A 34 -39.34 7.76 -17.05
CA PHE A 34 -38.80 8.96 -17.69
C PHE A 34 -37.47 9.39 -17.06
N ILE A 35 -37.39 9.48 -15.73
CA ILE A 35 -36.16 9.83 -15.01
C ILE A 35 -35.08 8.76 -15.25
N ASP A 36 -35.43 7.48 -15.19
CA ASP A 36 -34.51 6.36 -15.43
C ASP A 36 -33.92 6.43 -16.83
N THR A 37 -34.74 6.70 -17.85
CA THR A 37 -34.28 6.88 -19.23
C THR A 37 -33.34 8.09 -19.35
N LEU A 38 -33.68 9.22 -18.71
CA LEU A 38 -32.88 10.44 -18.75
C LEU A 38 -31.50 10.26 -18.10
N VAL A 39 -31.45 9.58 -16.96
CA VAL A 39 -30.20 9.25 -16.26
C VAL A 39 -29.34 8.34 -17.13
N LYS A 40 -29.93 7.29 -17.71
CA LYS A 40 -29.21 6.35 -18.60
C LYS A 40 -28.69 7.01 -19.88
N SER A 41 -29.39 8.02 -20.41
CA SER A 41 -28.98 8.70 -21.64
C SER A 41 -27.88 9.76 -21.43
N HIS A 42 -27.81 10.38 -20.25
CA HIS A 42 -26.94 11.55 -20.03
C HIS A 42 -25.86 11.38 -18.96
N LEU A 43 -26.01 10.44 -18.02
CA LEU A 43 -25.03 10.21 -16.95
C LEU A 43 -24.15 8.99 -17.24
N SER A 44 -23.59 8.92 -18.46
CA SER A 44 -22.54 7.93 -18.74
C SER A 44 -21.20 8.36 -18.14
N PRO A 45 -20.34 7.41 -17.72
CA PRO A 45 -19.01 7.74 -17.23
C PRO A 45 -18.21 8.47 -18.32
N PRO A 46 -17.47 9.55 -17.99
CA PRO A 46 -16.67 10.27 -18.98
C PRO A 46 -15.65 9.37 -19.68
N GLU A 47 -15.16 8.32 -19.00
CA GLU A 47 -14.22 7.34 -19.56
C GLU A 47 -14.79 6.52 -20.73
N SER A 48 -16.12 6.51 -20.90
CA SER A 48 -16.78 5.86 -22.03
C SER A 48 -16.72 6.68 -23.33
N GLN A 49 -16.30 7.95 -23.25
CA GLN A 49 -16.22 8.84 -24.40
C GLN A 49 -14.79 8.87 -24.97
N PRO A 50 -14.63 8.96 -26.30
CA PRO A 50 -13.30 9.12 -26.87
C PRO A 50 -12.69 10.47 -26.48
N LEU A 51 -11.39 10.49 -26.20
CA LEU A 51 -10.61 11.70 -25.89
C LEU A 51 -11.04 12.46 -24.63
N TYR A 52 -11.69 11.78 -23.67
CA TYR A 52 -12.09 12.42 -22.40
C TYR A 52 -10.89 12.91 -21.58
N GLU A 53 -9.71 12.33 -21.76
CA GLU A 53 -8.46 12.66 -21.06
C GLU A 53 -7.97 14.08 -21.35
N VAL A 54 -8.42 14.71 -22.44
CA VAL A 54 -8.11 16.11 -22.75
C VAL A 54 -8.80 17.06 -21.77
N CYS A 55 -9.99 16.69 -21.29
CA CYS A 55 -10.79 17.51 -20.38
C CYS A 55 -10.63 17.09 -18.92
N TYR A 56 -10.17 15.86 -18.65
CA TYR A 56 -10.10 15.28 -17.31
C TYR A 56 -8.72 14.77 -16.94
N TYR A 57 -8.30 15.03 -15.70
CA TYR A 57 -7.07 14.51 -15.11
C TYR A 57 -7.38 13.43 -14.06
N SER A 58 -6.82 12.24 -14.23
CA SER A 58 -7.16 11.05 -13.42
C SER A 58 -6.12 10.66 -12.36
N SER A 59 -4.89 11.20 -12.42
CA SER A 59 -3.79 10.77 -11.53
C SER A 59 -3.88 11.42 -10.14
N SER A 60 -4.87 10.98 -9.38
CA SER A 60 -5.11 11.39 -7.99
C SER A 60 -3.93 11.04 -7.06
N ALA A 61 -3.22 9.94 -7.33
CA ALA A 61 -2.07 9.52 -6.56
C ALA A 61 -0.89 10.51 -6.67
N ALA A 62 -0.62 11.05 -7.85
CA ALA A 62 0.43 12.05 -8.04
C ALA A 62 0.09 13.34 -7.29
N VAL A 63 -1.15 13.84 -7.46
CA VAL A 63 -1.62 15.04 -6.75
C VAL A 63 -1.56 14.84 -5.24
N ARG A 64 -2.00 13.69 -4.73
CA ARG A 64 -1.93 13.37 -3.31
C ARG A 64 -0.50 13.37 -2.79
N ARG A 65 0.46 12.80 -3.51
CA ARG A 65 1.88 12.77 -3.09
C ARG A 65 2.48 14.17 -3.00
N HIS A 66 2.11 15.08 -3.91
CA HIS A 66 2.63 16.45 -3.92
C HIS A 66 1.94 17.36 -2.91
N LEU A 67 0.64 17.19 -2.66
CA LEU A 67 -0.10 18.03 -1.71
C LEU A 67 0.00 17.51 -0.27
N ASN A 68 -0.09 16.20 -0.07
CA ASN A 68 -0.07 15.53 1.23
C ASN A 68 1.18 14.65 1.35
N ALA A 69 2.35 15.30 1.35
CA ALA A 69 3.61 14.60 1.47
C ALA A 69 3.75 13.90 2.84
N THR A 70 4.25 12.67 2.83
CA THR A 70 4.52 11.86 4.03
C THR A 70 6.03 11.61 4.18
N PRO A 71 6.84 12.65 4.49
CA PRO A 71 8.30 12.57 4.43
C PRO A 71 8.88 11.48 5.34
N ARG A 72 8.29 11.28 6.53
CA ARG A 72 8.70 10.20 7.44
C ARG A 72 8.58 8.83 6.79
N THR A 73 7.43 8.53 6.18
CA THR A 73 7.18 7.25 5.50
C THR A 73 8.16 7.06 4.34
N SER A 74 8.44 8.12 3.57
CA SER A 74 9.41 8.07 2.46
C SER A 74 10.83 7.78 2.95
N ILE A 75 11.28 8.44 4.02
CA ILE A 75 12.61 8.21 4.61
C ILE A 75 12.70 6.78 5.16
N GLN A 76 11.69 6.32 5.90
CA GLN A 76 11.67 4.97 6.44
C GLN A 76 11.68 3.91 5.32
N ALA A 77 10.90 4.11 4.25
CA ALA A 77 10.90 3.21 3.11
C ALA A 77 12.26 3.18 2.40
N ALA A 78 12.91 4.34 2.23
CA ALA A 78 14.24 4.43 1.61
C ALA A 78 15.33 3.73 2.43
N LEU A 79 15.30 3.89 3.76
CA LEU A 79 16.26 3.25 4.67
C LEU A 79 16.00 1.75 4.85
N SER A 80 14.74 1.31 4.84
CA SER A 80 14.38 -0.11 4.94
C SER A 80 14.62 -0.88 3.63
N SER A 81 14.32 -0.27 2.48
CA SER A 81 14.40 -0.91 1.17
C SER A 81 14.93 0.07 0.11
N PRO A 82 16.27 0.22 0.02
CA PRO A 82 16.90 1.11 -0.96
C PRO A 82 16.67 0.68 -2.41
N TYR A 83 16.30 -0.59 -2.64
CA TYR A 83 15.97 -1.13 -3.96
C TYR A 83 14.88 -0.32 -4.68
N HIS A 84 13.86 0.18 -3.97
CA HIS A 84 12.77 0.94 -4.61
C HIS A 84 13.24 2.24 -5.28
N TYR A 85 14.40 2.77 -4.87
CA TYR A 85 14.95 4.03 -5.38
C TYR A 85 16.17 3.81 -6.27
N LEU A 86 17.05 2.87 -5.92
CA LEU A 86 18.29 2.61 -6.65
C LEU A 86 18.15 1.53 -7.74
N GLN A 87 17.11 0.70 -7.68
CA GLN A 87 16.78 -0.33 -8.68
C GLN A 87 17.94 -1.27 -9.04
N ASN A 88 18.83 -1.54 -8.09
CA ASN A 88 19.92 -2.49 -8.25
C ASN A 88 19.52 -3.86 -7.67
N GLU A 89 19.62 -4.91 -8.49
CA GLU A 89 19.27 -6.28 -8.10
C GLU A 89 20.04 -6.79 -6.87
N SER A 90 21.26 -6.30 -6.62
CA SER A 90 22.02 -6.68 -5.41
C SER A 90 21.37 -6.18 -4.11
N LEU A 91 20.51 -5.16 -4.21
CA LEU A 91 19.78 -4.56 -3.08
C LEU A 91 18.42 -5.22 -2.84
N LYS A 92 17.98 -6.14 -3.71
CA LYS A 92 16.80 -6.96 -3.39
C LYS A 92 17.13 -7.82 -2.18
N SER A 93 16.30 -7.70 -1.16
CA SER A 93 16.40 -8.52 0.04
C SER A 93 14.99 -8.84 0.48
N ASP A 94 14.83 -10.03 1.05
CA ASP A 94 13.55 -10.44 1.62
C ASP A 94 13.29 -9.64 2.90
N ASP A 95 12.02 -9.46 3.23
CA ASP A 95 11.59 -8.55 4.30
C ASP A 95 12.26 -8.92 5.63
N GLY A 96 12.92 -7.95 6.27
CA GLY A 96 13.66 -8.14 7.52
C GLY A 96 15.13 -8.56 7.39
N THR A 97 15.65 -8.89 6.20
CA THR A 97 17.09 -9.20 6.03
C THR A 97 17.89 -7.96 5.63
N VAL A 98 19.13 -7.83 6.13
CA VAL A 98 20.06 -6.78 5.70
C VAL A 98 20.71 -7.23 4.40
N SER A 99 20.52 -6.48 3.30
CA SER A 99 21.28 -6.74 2.08
C SER A 99 22.75 -6.53 2.36
N ASN A 100 23.56 -7.51 2.03
CA ASN A 100 25.02 -7.39 2.03
C ASN A 100 25.50 -6.26 1.10
N SER A 101 24.73 -5.84 0.10
CA SER A 101 25.09 -4.74 -0.78
C SER A 101 24.49 -3.38 -0.37
N ALA A 102 23.79 -3.30 0.77
CA ALA A 102 23.11 -2.07 1.18
C ALA A 102 24.08 -0.91 1.49
N PRO A 103 23.66 0.35 1.26
CA PRO A 103 24.40 1.52 1.74
C PRO A 103 24.56 1.52 3.27
N ASP A 104 25.67 2.08 3.77
CA ASP A 104 26.02 2.13 5.20
C ASP A 104 24.88 2.60 6.10
N ILE A 105 24.19 3.68 5.70
CA ILE A 105 23.08 4.26 6.45
C ILE A 105 21.87 3.31 6.55
N CYS A 106 21.63 2.49 5.53
CA CYS A 106 20.55 1.49 5.53
C CYS A 106 20.90 0.33 6.46
N ILE A 107 22.16 -0.11 6.48
CA ILE A 107 22.66 -1.16 7.39
C ILE A 107 22.54 -0.67 8.84
N ALA A 108 23.09 0.51 9.14
CA ALA A 108 23.00 1.12 10.46
C ALA A 108 21.52 1.27 10.90
N TYR A 109 20.66 1.75 9.99
CA TYR A 109 19.22 1.85 10.25
C TYR A 109 18.55 0.49 10.49
N LYS A 110 18.90 -0.59 9.79
CA LYS A 110 18.28 -1.89 10.11
C LYS A 110 18.70 -2.40 11.49
N LEU A 111 19.99 -2.31 11.81
CA LEU A 111 20.52 -2.70 13.11
C LEU A 111 19.93 -1.86 14.27
N HIS A 112 19.67 -0.57 14.06
CA HIS A 112 19.05 0.26 15.10
C HIS A 112 17.60 -0.15 15.41
N LEU A 113 16.87 -0.70 14.42
CA LEU A 113 15.48 -1.15 14.62
C LEU A 113 15.39 -2.43 15.45
N GLU A 114 16.43 -3.25 15.43
CA GLU A 114 16.54 -4.47 16.24
C GLU A 114 16.91 -4.15 17.71
N CYS A 115 17.42 -2.93 17.95
CA CYS A 115 17.76 -2.46 19.28
C CYS A 115 16.54 -1.91 20.04
N GLY A 116 16.68 -1.84 21.36
CA GLY A 116 15.70 -1.21 22.23
C GLY A 116 15.78 0.32 22.24
N ARG A 117 15.15 0.94 23.25
CA ARG A 117 15.13 2.40 23.44
C ARG A 117 16.53 3.03 23.60
N LEU A 118 17.49 2.29 24.15
CA LEU A 118 18.87 2.72 24.34
C LEU A 118 19.78 1.78 23.56
N ILE A 119 20.79 2.34 22.90
CA ILE A 119 21.72 1.60 22.04
C ILE A 119 23.14 1.83 22.58
N ASN A 120 23.86 0.74 22.87
CA ASN A 120 25.29 0.80 23.14
C ASN A 120 26.03 0.99 21.81
N LEU A 121 26.80 2.07 21.68
CA LEU A 121 27.50 2.40 20.43
C LEU A 121 28.54 1.35 20.05
N TYR A 122 29.20 0.72 21.02
CA TYR A 122 30.23 -0.27 20.74
C TYR A 122 29.63 -1.57 20.20
N ASP A 123 28.56 -2.07 20.84
CA ASP A 123 27.84 -3.27 20.37
C ASP A 123 27.24 -3.05 18.98
N TRP A 124 26.75 -1.83 18.71
CA TRP A 124 26.22 -1.45 17.39
C TRP A 124 27.32 -1.39 16.31
N LEU A 125 28.50 -0.87 16.65
CA LEU A 125 29.67 -0.85 15.77
C LEU A 125 30.16 -2.27 15.46
N GLU A 126 30.19 -3.16 16.46
CA GLU A 126 30.59 -4.56 16.29
C GLU A 126 29.59 -5.33 15.39
N ALA A 127 28.29 -5.13 15.62
CA ALA A 127 27.24 -5.69 14.75
C ALA A 127 27.36 -5.17 13.31
N TYR A 128 27.58 -3.86 13.13
CA TYR A 128 27.81 -3.24 11.82
C TYR A 128 29.04 -3.81 11.10
N SER A 129 30.15 -3.96 11.82
CA SER A 129 31.40 -4.55 11.30
C SER A 129 31.20 -6.00 10.85
N THR A 130 30.43 -6.77 11.62
CA THR A 130 30.08 -8.16 11.29
C THR A 130 29.28 -8.25 10.00
N VAL A 131 28.25 -7.40 9.84
CA VAL A 131 27.42 -7.36 8.62
C VAL A 131 28.24 -6.97 7.39
N ILE A 132 29.14 -5.99 7.51
CA ILE A 132 30.00 -5.60 6.38
C ILE A 132 31.01 -6.69 6.03
N SER A 133 31.59 -7.37 7.02
CA SER A 133 32.54 -8.45 6.76
C SER A 133 31.88 -9.60 6.01
N ALA A 134 30.63 -9.93 6.35
CA ALA A 134 29.80 -10.88 5.61
C ALA A 134 29.48 -10.38 4.19
N ALA A 135 29.30 -9.06 4.01
CA ALA A 135 29.08 -8.47 2.70
C ALA A 135 30.29 -8.49 1.78
N GLU A 136 31.48 -8.29 2.33
CA GLU A 136 32.75 -8.33 1.62
C GLU A 136 33.15 -9.77 1.21
N GLY A 137 32.36 -10.78 1.60
CA GLY A 137 32.67 -12.18 1.36
C GLY A 137 33.87 -12.68 2.15
N THR A 138 34.16 -12.03 3.30
CA THR A 138 35.23 -12.44 4.19
C THR A 138 34.88 -13.81 4.78
N ASP A 139 35.83 -14.74 4.76
CA ASP A 139 35.64 -16.08 5.32
C ASP A 139 35.27 -15.97 6.82
N PRO A 140 34.12 -16.53 7.25
CA PRO A 140 33.70 -16.49 8.65
C PRO A 140 34.72 -17.15 9.60
N ASP A 141 35.54 -18.07 9.11
CA ASP A 141 36.60 -18.73 9.89
C ASP A 141 37.93 -17.95 9.89
N SER A 142 38.00 -16.83 9.16
CA SER A 142 39.19 -15.99 9.16
C SER A 142 39.31 -15.18 10.45
N ASP A 143 40.56 -15.01 10.91
CA ASP A 143 40.88 -14.21 12.10
C ASP A 143 40.49 -12.71 11.95
N GLY A 144 40.06 -12.27 10.76
CA GLY A 144 39.62 -10.91 10.47
C GLY A 144 38.10 -10.69 10.46
N PHE A 145 37.28 -11.75 10.56
CA PHE A 145 35.83 -11.63 10.44
C PHE A 145 35.23 -10.82 11.60
N GLY A 146 34.47 -9.77 11.29
CA GLY A 146 33.85 -8.90 12.29
C GLY A 146 34.82 -7.94 13.00
N LYS A 147 36.14 -8.04 12.80
CA LYS A 147 37.11 -7.10 13.39
C LYS A 147 36.86 -5.67 12.88
N VAL A 148 36.78 -4.74 13.82
CA VAL A 148 36.61 -3.32 13.54
C VAL A 148 37.92 -2.77 12.97
N ASP A 149 37.94 -2.58 11.66
CA ASP A 149 39.01 -1.86 10.96
C ASP A 149 38.77 -0.34 10.99
N GLU A 150 39.82 0.46 10.80
CA GLU A 150 39.76 1.93 10.80
C GLU A 150 38.79 2.45 9.73
N VAL A 151 38.73 1.81 8.56
CA VAL A 151 37.79 2.15 7.49
C VAL A 151 36.35 1.84 7.88
N LYS A 152 36.10 0.68 8.49
CA LYS A 152 34.76 0.27 8.97
C LYS A 152 34.28 1.20 10.07
N HIS A 153 35.19 1.59 10.97
CA HIS A 153 34.94 2.60 12.00
C HIS A 153 34.55 3.95 11.37
N ALA A 154 35.33 4.47 10.42
CA ALA A 154 35.03 5.75 9.78
C ALA A 154 33.69 5.75 9.03
N ARG A 155 33.35 4.65 8.34
CA ARG A 155 32.06 4.47 7.66
C ARG A 155 30.89 4.45 8.66
N PHE A 156 31.06 3.75 9.78
CA PHE A 156 30.07 3.73 10.86
C PHE A 156 29.82 5.13 11.42
N ILE A 157 30.88 5.86 11.78
CA ILE A 157 30.76 7.23 12.33
C ILE A 157 30.02 8.14 11.34
N ARG A 158 30.31 8.03 10.04
CA ARG A 158 29.59 8.78 9.00
C ARG A 158 28.12 8.39 8.89
N ALA A 159 27.76 7.13 9.14
CA ALA A 159 26.37 6.66 9.07
C ALA A 159 25.54 7.08 10.29
N VAL A 160 26.20 7.31 11.45
CA VAL A 160 25.56 7.71 12.71
C VAL A 160 25.44 9.24 12.84
N ALA A 161 26.37 10.00 12.26
CA ALA A 161 26.41 11.47 12.29
C ALA A 161 25.41 12.11 11.32
#